data_AF-A0A0R2QAG0-F1
#
_entry.id   AF-A0A0R2QAG0-F1
#
_cell.length_a   1.000
_cell.length_b   1.000
_cell.length_c   1.000
_cell.angle_alpha   90.00
_cell.angle_beta   90.00
_cell.angle_gamma   90.00
#
_symmetry.space_group_name_H-M   'P 1'
#
loop_
_entity.id
_entity.type
_entity.pdbx_description
1 polymer ?
#
loop_
_entity_poly.entity_id
_entity_poly.type
_entity_poly.pdbx_seq_one_letter_code
_entity_poly.pdbx_strand_id
1 'polypeptide(L)'
;MKAFLQFLQRAFKYFRNTKRVWRRPSRASLLIIDRGTASPLDEMFAHHNPHIMEIRGESVNMFALLRALPKIHLGAVAYLEAYIDFVKPKLILSRTDNNHTLWQLKRRPNVTYKVALIQNGWRLTVDFEIPALLSSTSSCGDWEIDRLFAFGSAWATQIPKHVRLKAELNGSSKANEFLFSRESERSGVGFISSYRPTIGKSQNYLDVSVHYQYLDRKVADVRRDLIIVANTKKSESEWAELNYYSESFVKSKWTLSSRDFSSSSYQKLQNVECVIVESSSLG
;
A
#
# COMPACT_ATOMS: atom_id res chain seq x y z
N MET A 1 -3.23 -27.45 20.20
CA MET A 1 -3.28 -26.48 21.33
C MET A 1 -2.41 -25.23 21.12
N LYS A 2 -1.10 -25.35 20.83
CA LYS A 2 -0.18 -24.19 20.69
C LYS A 2 -0.62 -23.14 19.65
N ALA A 3 -1.07 -23.58 18.47
CA ALA A 3 -1.55 -22.68 17.41
C ALA A 3 -2.84 -21.92 17.79
N PHE A 4 -3.74 -22.56 18.54
CA PHE A 4 -4.98 -21.94 19.01
C PHE A 4 -4.72 -20.89 20.10
N LEU A 5 -3.82 -21.19 21.04
CA LEU A 5 -3.36 -20.22 22.04
C LEU A 5 -2.64 -19.03 21.40
N GLN A 6 -1.79 -19.26 20.39
CA GLN A 6 -1.16 -18.18 19.63
C GLN A 6 -2.18 -17.33 18.86
N PHE A 7 -3.20 -17.96 18.28
CA PHE A 7 -4.31 -17.24 17.64
C PHE A 7 -5.07 -16.37 18.64
N LEU A 8 -5.44 -16.92 19.81
CA LEU A 8 -6.10 -16.17 20.88
C LEU A 8 -5.23 -15.03 21.41
N GLN A 9 -3.92 -15.23 21.57
CA GLN A 9 -3.00 -14.17 21.97
C GLN A 9 -2.93 -13.05 20.92
N ARG A 10 -2.87 -13.39 19.63
CA ARG A 10 -2.88 -12.40 18.53
C ARG A 10 -4.20 -11.65 18.49
N ALA A 11 -5.32 -12.35 18.59
CA ALA A 11 -6.66 -11.75 18.64
C ALA A 11 -6.79 -10.84 19.86
N PHE A 12 -6.36 -11.28 21.04
CA PHE A 12 -6.39 -10.48 22.26
C PHE A 12 -5.52 -9.23 22.15
N LYS A 13 -4.29 -9.36 21.66
CA LYS A 13 -3.39 -8.22 21.42
C LYS A 13 -4.00 -7.20 20.45
N TYR A 14 -4.64 -7.69 19.39
CA TYR A 14 -5.38 -6.87 18.43
C TYR A 14 -6.55 -6.13 19.12
N PHE A 15 -7.45 -6.87 19.77
CA PHE A 15 -8.61 -6.30 20.47
C PHE A 15 -8.29 -5.39 21.66
N ARG A 16 -7.10 -5.52 22.26
CA ARG A 16 -6.64 -4.66 23.35
C ARG A 16 -6.22 -3.28 22.86
N ASN A 17 -5.55 -3.21 21.71
CA ASN A 17 -5.01 -1.97 21.18
C ASN A 17 -5.95 -1.27 20.19
N THR A 18 -7.00 -1.95 19.72
CA THR A 18 -7.97 -1.38 18.77
C THR A 18 -9.15 -0.70 19.47
N LYS A 19 -9.51 0.51 19.01
CA LYS A 19 -10.68 1.24 19.50
C LYS A 19 -11.97 0.48 19.17
N ARG A 20 -12.84 0.29 20.16
CA ARG A 20 -14.13 -0.38 19.98
C ARG A 20 -15.21 0.66 19.73
N VAL A 21 -15.89 0.56 18.60
CA VAL A 21 -16.94 1.49 18.18
C VAL A 21 -18.30 0.82 18.30
N TRP A 22 -19.12 1.31 19.23
CA TRP A 22 -20.48 0.84 19.52
C TRP A 22 -21.55 1.73 18.87
N ARG A 23 -21.23 2.31 17.71
CA ARG A 23 -22.18 3.07 16.89
C ARG A 23 -22.41 2.31 15.60
N ARG A 24 -23.66 2.20 15.15
CA ARG A 24 -23.98 1.61 13.84
C ARG A 24 -23.29 2.41 12.73
N PRO A 25 -22.67 1.77 11.72
CA PRO A 25 -22.14 2.49 10.56
C PRO A 25 -23.22 3.35 9.91
N SER A 26 -22.88 4.60 9.59
CA SER A 26 -23.77 5.51 8.87
C SER A 26 -24.01 5.00 7.45
N ARG A 27 -25.20 5.28 6.93
CA ARG A 27 -25.47 5.04 5.51
C ARG A 27 -24.71 6.05 4.67
N ALA A 28 -24.11 5.60 3.58
CA ALA A 28 -23.44 6.45 2.60
C ALA A 28 -23.48 5.79 1.22
N SER A 29 -23.61 6.58 0.16
CA SER A 29 -23.57 6.06 -1.21
C SER A 29 -22.17 5.65 -1.66
N LEU A 30 -21.14 6.24 -1.06
CA LEU A 30 -19.73 5.92 -1.30
C LEU A 30 -19.10 5.40 -0.01
N LEU A 31 -18.53 4.20 -0.09
CA LEU A 31 -17.73 3.59 0.97
C LEU A 31 -16.26 3.52 0.52
N ILE A 32 -15.39 4.24 1.20
CA ILE A 32 -13.93 4.13 1.02
C ILE A 32 -13.41 3.13 2.04
N ILE A 33 -12.75 2.07 1.56
CA ILE A 33 -12.13 1.06 2.42
C ILE A 33 -10.66 1.36 2.59
N ASP A 34 -10.21 1.30 3.85
CA ASP A 34 -8.86 1.59 4.33
C ASP A 34 -8.59 3.08 4.52
N ARG A 35 -8.77 3.56 5.76
CA ARG A 35 -8.42 4.94 6.14
C ARG A 35 -6.96 5.26 5.85
N GLY A 36 -6.04 4.30 6.02
CA GLY A 36 -4.60 4.51 5.81
C GLY A 36 -4.22 4.83 4.36
N THR A 37 -5.10 4.55 3.41
CA THR A 37 -4.92 4.86 1.98
C THR A 37 -6.08 5.67 1.41
N ALA A 38 -6.92 6.26 2.27
CA ALA A 38 -8.09 7.02 1.84
C ALA A 38 -7.68 8.29 1.06
N SER A 39 -6.68 9.04 1.51
CA SER A 39 -6.19 10.21 0.76
C SER A 39 -5.45 9.78 -0.51
N PRO A 40 -5.70 10.44 -1.67
CA PRO A 40 -6.51 11.65 -1.83
C PRO A 40 -7.99 11.39 -2.18
N LEU A 41 -8.49 10.15 -2.15
CA LEU A 41 -9.87 9.84 -2.55
C LEU A 41 -10.92 10.51 -1.67
N ASP A 42 -10.68 10.59 -0.36
CA ASP A 42 -11.57 11.26 0.56
C ASP A 42 -11.71 12.75 0.26
N GLU A 43 -10.61 13.40 -0.12
CA GLU A 43 -10.59 14.80 -0.57
C GLU A 43 -11.29 14.95 -1.94
N MET A 44 -10.91 14.12 -2.92
CA MET A 44 -11.48 14.15 -4.28
C MET A 44 -13.00 13.95 -4.27
N PHE A 45 -13.50 13.08 -3.40
CA PHE A 45 -14.92 12.75 -3.28
C PHE A 45 -15.59 13.38 -2.05
N ALA A 46 -15.00 14.41 -1.43
CA ALA A 46 -15.53 15.04 -0.21
C ALA A 46 -17.00 15.53 -0.39
N HIS A 47 -17.32 16.03 -1.58
CA HIS A 47 -18.68 16.48 -1.96
C HIS A 47 -19.74 15.36 -1.96
N HIS A 48 -19.32 14.09 -1.99
CA HIS A 48 -20.20 12.93 -1.85
C HIS A 48 -20.35 12.43 -0.40
N ASN A 49 -19.70 13.08 0.57
CA ASN A 49 -19.68 12.70 1.98
C ASN A 49 -19.41 11.19 2.18
N PRO A 50 -18.22 10.70 1.76
CA PRO A 50 -17.90 9.29 1.78
C PRO A 50 -17.85 8.75 3.22
N HIS A 51 -18.33 7.53 3.41
CA HIS A 51 -18.05 6.80 4.64
C HIS A 51 -16.70 6.09 4.53
N ILE A 52 -15.79 6.34 5.47
CA ILE A 52 -14.45 5.74 5.47
C ILE A 52 -14.41 4.61 6.50
N MET A 53 -14.04 3.40 6.04
CA MET A 53 -13.88 2.23 6.88
C MET A 53 -12.42 2.00 7.26
N GLU A 54 -12.18 1.82 8.56
CA GLU A 54 -10.89 1.45 9.14
C GLU A 54 -10.74 -0.08 9.13
N ILE A 55 -9.61 -0.58 8.62
CA ILE A 55 -9.33 -2.02 8.48
C ILE A 55 -7.97 -2.45 9.02
N ARG A 56 -7.12 -1.52 9.51
CA ARG A 56 -5.76 -1.81 9.99
C ARG A 56 -5.68 -1.90 11.52
N GLY A 57 -6.83 -2.06 12.17
CA GLY A 57 -6.92 -2.14 13.62
C GLY A 57 -6.97 -0.78 14.32
N GLU A 58 -7.24 0.31 13.60
CA GLU A 58 -7.50 1.62 14.20
C GLU A 58 -8.78 1.58 15.04
N SER A 59 -9.87 1.04 14.45
CA SER A 59 -11.10 0.71 15.17
C SER A 59 -11.77 -0.55 14.65
N VAL A 60 -12.57 -1.18 15.51
CA VAL A 60 -13.51 -2.25 15.15
C VAL A 60 -14.92 -1.80 15.50
N ASN A 61 -15.82 -1.91 14.53
CA ASN A 61 -17.24 -1.70 14.74
C ASN A 61 -17.88 -2.96 15.32
N MET A 62 -18.35 -2.86 16.55
CA MET A 62 -18.83 -4.01 17.30
C MET A 62 -20.15 -4.55 16.75
N PHE A 63 -21.01 -3.71 16.16
CA PHE A 63 -22.24 -4.18 15.52
C PHE A 63 -21.96 -4.97 14.24
N ALA A 64 -21.02 -4.50 13.42
CA ALA A 64 -20.56 -5.26 12.26
C ALA A 64 -19.94 -6.60 12.67
N LEU A 65 -19.13 -6.60 13.74
CA LEU A 65 -18.52 -7.82 14.28
C LEU A 65 -19.58 -8.83 14.77
N LEU A 66 -20.54 -8.38 15.58
CA LEU A 66 -21.63 -9.25 16.07
C LEU A 66 -22.48 -9.81 14.93
N ARG A 67 -22.80 -8.97 13.92
CA ARG A 67 -23.52 -9.40 12.71
C ARG A 67 -22.71 -10.39 11.86
N ALA A 68 -21.39 -10.36 11.93
CA ALA A 68 -20.51 -11.28 11.20
C ALA A 68 -20.35 -12.65 11.88
N LEU A 69 -20.71 -12.80 13.17
CA LEU A 69 -20.55 -14.06 13.92
C LEU A 69 -21.14 -15.30 13.24
N PRO A 70 -22.37 -15.27 12.65
CA PRO A 70 -22.92 -16.43 11.95
C PRO A 70 -22.09 -16.86 10.72
N LYS A 71 -21.25 -15.95 10.20
CA LYS A 71 -20.42 -16.14 9.00
C LYS A 71 -18.92 -16.18 9.33
N ILE A 72 -18.53 -16.41 10.58
CA ILE A 72 -17.13 -16.30 11.02
C ILE A 72 -16.16 -17.22 10.24
N HIS A 73 -16.66 -18.32 9.67
CA HIS A 73 -15.91 -19.22 8.78
C HIS A 73 -15.41 -18.53 7.50
N LEU A 74 -15.97 -17.38 7.12
CA LEU A 74 -15.54 -16.54 6.00
C LEU A 74 -14.47 -15.51 6.40
N GLY A 75 -14.03 -15.51 7.66
CA GLY A 75 -12.95 -14.66 8.16
C GLY A 75 -13.22 -13.17 8.01
N ALA A 76 -12.22 -12.42 7.53
CA ALA A 76 -12.29 -10.97 7.35
C ALA A 76 -13.39 -10.54 6.36
N VAL A 77 -13.74 -11.41 5.38
CA VAL A 77 -14.80 -11.14 4.40
C VAL A 77 -16.14 -10.97 5.10
N ALA A 78 -16.47 -11.80 6.11
CA ALA A 78 -17.74 -11.70 6.84
C ALA A 78 -17.91 -10.36 7.55
N TYR A 79 -16.83 -9.85 8.16
CA TYR A 79 -16.86 -8.54 8.81
C TYR A 79 -17.10 -7.41 7.81
N LEU A 80 -16.40 -7.45 6.66
CA LEU A 80 -16.60 -6.48 5.59
C LEU A 80 -18.03 -6.52 5.03
N GLU A 81 -18.55 -7.70 4.74
CA GLU A 81 -19.94 -7.87 4.30
C GLU A 81 -20.95 -7.32 5.31
N ALA A 82 -20.76 -7.62 6.59
CA ALA A 82 -21.63 -7.14 7.66
C ALA A 82 -21.56 -5.60 7.79
N TYR A 83 -20.38 -5.01 7.60
CA TYR A 83 -20.20 -3.56 7.58
C TYR A 83 -20.92 -2.93 6.38
N ILE A 84 -20.75 -3.51 5.19
CA ILE A 84 -21.40 -3.07 3.94
C ILE A 84 -22.94 -3.12 4.07
N ASP A 85 -23.50 -4.15 4.72
CA ASP A 85 -24.94 -4.26 4.98
C ASP A 85 -25.50 -3.07 5.79
N PHE A 86 -24.69 -2.51 6.69
CA PHE A 86 -25.07 -1.33 7.46
C PHE A 86 -24.96 -0.05 6.66
N VAL A 87 -23.86 0.14 5.93
CA VAL A 87 -23.59 1.35 5.13
C VAL A 87 -24.50 1.45 3.91
N LYS A 88 -24.83 0.32 3.28
CA LYS A 88 -25.58 0.23 2.01
C LYS A 88 -25.02 1.14 0.90
N PRO A 89 -23.73 0.99 0.52
CA PRO A 89 -23.12 1.79 -0.52
C PRO A 89 -23.70 1.50 -1.90
N LYS A 90 -23.58 2.47 -2.81
CA LYS A 90 -23.72 2.28 -4.26
C LYS A 90 -22.36 1.99 -4.91
N LEU A 91 -21.29 2.57 -4.36
CA LEU A 91 -19.92 2.37 -4.80
C LEU A 91 -19.01 2.09 -3.59
N ILE A 92 -18.19 1.06 -3.72
CA ILE A 92 -17.09 0.73 -2.82
C ILE A 92 -15.79 1.05 -3.56
N LEU A 93 -14.93 1.86 -2.94
CA LEU A 93 -13.67 2.31 -3.50
C LEU A 93 -12.53 1.97 -2.55
N SER A 94 -11.41 1.46 -3.05
CA SER A 94 -10.22 1.23 -2.22
C SER A 94 -8.93 1.35 -3.02
N ARG A 95 -7.89 1.86 -2.35
CA ARG A 95 -6.50 1.87 -2.82
C ARG A 95 -5.71 0.65 -2.34
N THR A 96 -6.38 -0.35 -1.78
CA THR A 96 -5.74 -1.56 -1.22
C THR A 96 -6.00 -2.75 -2.15
N ASP A 97 -5.53 -2.63 -3.38
CA ASP A 97 -5.67 -3.62 -4.46
C ASP A 97 -4.98 -4.96 -4.20
N ASN A 98 -4.05 -5.01 -3.23
CA ASN A 98 -3.37 -6.22 -2.78
C ASN A 98 -4.12 -6.99 -1.66
N ASN A 99 -5.35 -6.60 -1.33
CA ASN A 99 -6.17 -7.33 -0.36
C ASN A 99 -7.19 -8.23 -1.06
N HIS A 100 -6.93 -9.55 -1.08
CA HIS A 100 -7.81 -10.56 -1.70
C HIS A 100 -9.28 -10.45 -1.24
N THR A 101 -9.54 -10.06 0.01
CA THR A 101 -10.92 -9.98 0.52
C THR A 101 -11.78 -8.98 -0.27
N LEU A 102 -11.17 -7.92 -0.82
CA LEU A 102 -11.91 -6.92 -1.61
C LEU A 102 -12.35 -7.47 -2.98
N TRP A 103 -11.57 -8.39 -3.54
CA TRP A 103 -11.88 -9.08 -4.79
C TRP A 103 -13.01 -10.11 -4.64
N GLN A 104 -13.39 -10.44 -3.40
CA GLN A 104 -14.44 -11.40 -3.06
C GLN A 104 -15.78 -10.74 -2.71
N LEU A 105 -15.86 -9.41 -2.64
CA LEU A 105 -17.08 -8.74 -2.18
C LEU A 105 -18.30 -9.07 -3.06
N LYS A 106 -18.09 -9.26 -4.37
CA LYS A 106 -19.15 -9.57 -5.33
C LYS A 106 -19.58 -11.05 -5.38
N ARG A 107 -18.99 -11.93 -4.56
CA ARG A 107 -19.41 -13.35 -4.47
C ARG A 107 -20.85 -13.54 -3.96
N ARG A 108 -21.38 -12.54 -3.25
CA ARG A 108 -22.73 -12.59 -2.68
C ARG A 108 -23.77 -12.57 -3.80
N PRO A 109 -24.88 -13.32 -3.68
CA PRO A 109 -25.98 -13.16 -4.63
C PRO A 109 -26.59 -11.77 -4.53
N ASN A 110 -27.10 -11.26 -5.65
CA ASN A 110 -27.87 -10.01 -5.74
C ASN A 110 -27.15 -8.75 -5.21
N VAL A 111 -25.84 -8.66 -5.45
CA VAL A 111 -25.06 -7.45 -5.13
C VAL A 111 -25.49 -6.28 -6.03
N THR A 112 -25.87 -5.17 -5.40
CA THR A 112 -26.31 -3.94 -6.09
C THR A 112 -25.25 -2.84 -6.15
N TYR A 113 -24.21 -2.95 -5.31
CA TYR A 113 -23.11 -1.98 -5.29
C TYR A 113 -22.05 -2.31 -6.33
N LYS A 114 -21.29 -1.29 -6.72
CA LYS A 114 -20.11 -1.41 -7.57
C LYS A 114 -18.85 -1.48 -6.72
N VAL A 115 -17.85 -2.25 -7.17
CA VAL A 115 -16.53 -2.34 -6.54
C VAL A 115 -15.47 -1.82 -7.49
N ALA A 116 -14.71 -0.82 -7.06
CA ALA A 116 -13.59 -0.26 -7.78
C ALA A 116 -12.32 -0.31 -6.92
N LEU A 117 -11.25 -0.90 -7.46
CA LEU A 117 -9.93 -0.94 -6.84
C LEU A 117 -8.97 -0.03 -7.62
N ILE A 118 -8.12 0.67 -6.89
CA ILE A 118 -7.12 1.59 -7.45
C ILE A 118 -5.74 1.12 -7.01
N GLN A 119 -4.84 0.95 -7.97
CA GLN A 119 -3.45 0.63 -7.69
C GLN A 119 -2.81 1.76 -6.86
N ASN A 120 -2.11 1.40 -5.78
CA ASN A 120 -1.53 2.36 -4.84
C ASN A 120 0.00 2.31 -4.74
N GLY A 121 0.64 1.44 -5.50
CA GLY A 121 2.09 1.40 -5.55
C GLY A 121 2.57 0.47 -6.65
N TRP A 122 3.86 0.58 -6.94
CA TRP A 122 4.52 -0.41 -7.78
C TRP A 122 4.56 -1.77 -7.10
N ARG A 123 4.63 -2.79 -7.95
CA ARG A 123 4.66 -4.20 -7.60
C ARG A 123 5.90 -4.70 -8.32
N LEU A 124 6.89 -5.18 -7.58
CA LEU A 124 8.20 -5.52 -8.15
C LEU A 124 8.28 -7.00 -8.53
N THR A 125 7.55 -7.84 -7.81
CA THR A 125 7.42 -9.28 -8.04
C THR A 125 6.06 -9.58 -8.65
N VAL A 126 5.77 -8.92 -9.79
CA VAL A 126 4.45 -8.88 -10.41
C VAL A 126 3.91 -10.27 -10.79
N ASP A 127 4.80 -11.16 -11.24
CA ASP A 127 4.45 -12.52 -11.68
C ASP A 127 4.04 -13.45 -10.53
N PHE A 128 4.33 -13.06 -9.29
CA PHE A 128 4.05 -13.88 -8.10
C PHE A 128 2.97 -13.27 -7.20
N GLU A 129 2.98 -11.96 -6.99
CA GLU A 129 2.14 -11.36 -5.94
C GLU A 129 0.64 -11.53 -6.20
N ILE A 130 0.15 -11.15 -7.38
CA ILE A 130 -1.28 -11.24 -7.67
C ILE A 130 -1.74 -12.62 -8.09
N PRO A 131 -1.03 -13.32 -8.98
CA PRO A 131 -1.35 -14.72 -9.23
C PRO A 131 -1.37 -15.49 -7.92
N ALA A 132 -0.40 -15.38 -7.01
CA ALA A 132 -0.50 -16.05 -5.71
C ALA A 132 -1.69 -15.56 -4.86
N LEU A 133 -1.97 -14.25 -4.83
CA LEU A 133 -3.09 -13.66 -4.10
C LEU A 133 -4.45 -14.18 -4.59
N LEU A 134 -4.62 -14.39 -5.89
CA LEU A 134 -5.89 -14.67 -6.56
C LEU A 134 -5.96 -16.07 -7.21
N SER A 135 -4.88 -16.88 -7.13
CA SER A 135 -4.78 -18.25 -7.66
C SER A 135 -5.40 -19.28 -6.76
N SER A 136 -5.53 -18.99 -5.46
CA SER A 136 -6.28 -19.89 -4.59
C SER A 136 -7.70 -19.96 -5.15
N THR A 137 -8.08 -21.14 -5.62
CA THR A 137 -9.46 -21.54 -5.84
C THR A 137 -10.12 -21.48 -4.48
N SER A 138 -10.47 -20.26 -4.05
CA SER A 138 -11.16 -20.10 -2.80
C SER A 138 -12.46 -20.88 -2.94
N SER A 139 -12.77 -21.71 -1.96
CA SER A 139 -14.07 -22.39 -1.82
C SER A 139 -15.25 -21.40 -1.72
N CYS A 140 -14.99 -20.10 -1.89
CA CYS A 140 -15.85 -18.96 -1.64
C CYS A 140 -16.33 -18.22 -2.90
N GLY A 141 -16.03 -18.70 -4.11
CA GLY A 141 -16.66 -18.23 -5.35
C GLY A 141 -15.78 -17.38 -6.28
N ASP A 142 -16.41 -16.81 -7.30
CA ASP A 142 -15.79 -16.04 -8.38
C ASP A 142 -15.12 -14.76 -7.84
N TRP A 143 -13.90 -14.51 -8.31
CA TRP A 143 -13.20 -13.25 -8.08
C TRP A 143 -13.75 -12.19 -9.04
N GLU A 144 -14.41 -11.17 -8.52
CA GLU A 144 -15.04 -10.15 -9.37
C GLU A 144 -15.03 -8.76 -8.74
N ILE A 145 -14.66 -7.78 -9.55
CA ILE A 145 -14.82 -6.34 -9.30
C ILE A 145 -15.33 -5.65 -10.56
N ASP A 146 -15.92 -4.46 -10.44
CA ASP A 146 -16.45 -3.73 -11.60
C ASP A 146 -15.35 -2.96 -12.35
N ARG A 147 -14.38 -2.40 -11.62
CA ARG A 147 -13.29 -1.60 -12.18
C ARG A 147 -11.97 -1.79 -11.43
N LEU A 148 -10.89 -1.90 -12.19
CA LEU A 148 -9.52 -1.77 -11.71
C LEU A 148 -8.88 -0.54 -12.36
N PHE A 149 -8.43 0.42 -11.57
CA PHE A 149 -7.62 1.54 -12.06
C PHE A 149 -6.15 1.21 -11.83
N ALA A 150 -5.44 0.95 -12.93
CA ALA A 150 -4.04 0.54 -12.91
C ALA A 150 -3.14 1.67 -13.43
N PHE A 151 -1.88 1.66 -12.99
CA PHE A 151 -0.87 2.58 -13.48
C PHE A 151 -0.53 2.33 -14.96
N GLY A 152 -0.60 1.08 -15.39
CA GLY A 152 -0.35 0.68 -16.77
C GLY A 152 -0.75 -0.77 -17.02
N SER A 153 -0.59 -1.22 -18.27
CA SER A 153 -0.99 -2.57 -18.70
C SER A 153 -0.27 -3.66 -17.94
N ALA A 154 1.00 -3.47 -17.57
CA ALA A 154 1.82 -4.46 -16.87
C ALA A 154 1.16 -5.01 -15.60
N TRP A 155 0.43 -4.17 -14.85
CA TRP A 155 -0.32 -4.63 -13.69
C TRP A 155 -1.59 -5.39 -14.07
N ALA A 156 -2.37 -4.83 -15.00
CA ALA A 156 -3.65 -5.42 -15.41
C ALA A 156 -3.48 -6.78 -16.08
N THR A 157 -2.39 -7.01 -16.83
CA THR A 157 -2.11 -8.28 -17.52
C THR A 157 -1.79 -9.43 -16.57
N GLN A 158 -1.47 -9.12 -15.31
CA GLN A 158 -1.04 -10.07 -14.29
C GLN A 158 -2.22 -10.57 -13.45
N ILE A 159 -3.38 -9.93 -13.59
CA ILE A 159 -4.59 -10.44 -12.99
C ILE A 159 -4.98 -11.74 -13.71
N PRO A 160 -5.18 -12.85 -12.98
CA PRO A 160 -5.57 -14.11 -13.59
C PRO A 160 -6.84 -13.99 -14.44
N LYS A 161 -6.88 -14.69 -15.57
CA LYS A 161 -7.99 -14.62 -16.55
C LYS A 161 -9.35 -15.02 -15.97
N HIS A 162 -9.38 -15.80 -14.88
CA HIS A 162 -10.62 -16.19 -14.21
C HIS A 162 -11.24 -15.07 -13.36
N VAL A 163 -10.52 -13.97 -13.13
CA VAL A 163 -11.03 -12.81 -12.40
C VAL A 163 -11.82 -11.93 -13.36
N ARG A 164 -13.09 -11.67 -13.04
CA ARG A 164 -13.94 -10.77 -13.83
C ARG A 164 -13.69 -9.32 -13.42
N LEU A 165 -13.21 -8.50 -14.36
CA LEU A 165 -13.01 -7.06 -14.16
C LEU A 165 -12.98 -6.30 -15.49
N LYS A 166 -13.10 -4.97 -15.40
CA LYS A 166 -12.65 -4.06 -16.46
C LYS A 166 -11.50 -3.19 -15.93
N ALA A 167 -10.35 -3.23 -16.60
CA ALA A 167 -9.21 -2.40 -16.27
C ALA A 167 -9.27 -1.05 -17.00
N GLU A 168 -8.89 0.02 -16.31
CA GLU A 168 -8.70 1.37 -16.82
C GLU A 168 -7.24 1.78 -16.54
N LEU A 169 -6.49 2.12 -17.59
CA LEU A 169 -5.05 2.35 -17.53
C LEU A 169 -4.75 3.85 -17.48
N ASN A 170 -4.78 4.43 -16.28
CA ASN A 170 -4.85 5.89 -16.10
C ASN A 170 -3.64 6.48 -15.36
N GLY A 171 -2.62 5.68 -15.05
CA GLY A 171 -1.50 6.15 -14.24
C GLY A 171 -1.84 6.27 -12.75
N SER A 172 -0.96 6.94 -12.00
CA SER A 172 -1.11 7.11 -10.56
C SER A 172 -1.91 8.37 -10.22
N SER A 173 -2.98 8.23 -9.43
CA SER A 173 -3.69 9.40 -8.90
C SER A 173 -2.80 10.28 -8.02
N LYS A 174 -1.78 9.70 -7.37
CA LYS A 174 -0.77 10.43 -6.59
C LYS A 174 0.07 11.34 -7.49
N ALA A 175 0.29 10.98 -8.75
CA ALA A 175 1.07 11.78 -9.68
C ALA A 175 0.42 13.15 -9.97
N ASN A 176 -0.90 13.25 -9.83
CA ASN A 176 -1.64 14.50 -10.05
C ASN A 176 -1.40 15.56 -8.96
N GLU A 177 -0.82 15.19 -7.81
CA GLU A 177 -0.44 16.15 -6.77
C GLU A 177 0.84 16.93 -7.13
N PHE A 178 1.54 16.54 -8.20
CA PHE A 178 2.82 17.11 -8.57
C PHE A 178 2.69 18.00 -9.80
N LEU A 179 3.12 19.26 -9.65
CA LEU A 179 3.40 20.13 -10.79
C LEU A 179 4.79 19.77 -11.33
N PHE A 180 4.86 19.31 -12.57
CA PHE A 180 6.12 19.10 -13.25
C PHE A 180 6.59 20.44 -13.83
N SER A 181 7.45 21.16 -13.09
CA SER A 181 8.23 22.25 -13.68
C SER A 181 9.43 21.66 -14.42
N ARG A 182 9.60 22.01 -15.69
CA ARG A 182 10.75 21.59 -16.51
C ARG A 182 11.96 22.51 -16.37
N GLU A 183 11.88 23.51 -15.50
CA GLU A 183 12.76 24.69 -15.54
C GLU A 183 14.00 24.62 -14.64
N SER A 184 14.09 23.68 -13.69
CA SER A 184 15.31 23.52 -12.90
C SER A 184 16.34 22.64 -13.62
N GLU A 185 17.59 23.08 -13.65
CA GLU A 185 18.72 22.20 -13.95
C GLU A 185 18.72 21.06 -12.93
N ARG A 186 18.29 19.89 -13.38
CA ARG A 186 18.36 18.67 -12.58
C ARG A 186 19.82 18.34 -12.38
N SER A 187 20.21 18.03 -11.15
CA SER A 187 21.59 17.65 -10.85
C SER A 187 21.62 16.54 -9.82
N GLY A 188 22.59 15.64 -9.96
CA GLY A 188 22.80 14.55 -9.02
C GLY A 188 21.95 13.31 -9.29
N VAL A 189 22.15 12.31 -8.44
CA VAL A 189 21.50 11.01 -8.49
C VAL A 189 20.62 10.87 -7.24
N GLY A 190 19.35 10.52 -7.42
CA GLY A 190 18.46 10.16 -6.32
C GLY A 190 18.45 8.66 -6.11
N PHE A 191 18.60 8.21 -4.88
CA PHE A 191 18.50 6.80 -4.51
C PHE A 191 17.35 6.61 -3.52
N ILE A 192 16.38 5.76 -3.86
CA ILE A 192 15.25 5.43 -2.96
C ILE A 192 15.71 4.34 -2.00
N SER A 193 15.76 4.69 -0.71
CA SER A 193 16.18 3.76 0.34
C SER A 193 15.27 2.53 0.43
N SER A 194 15.91 1.35 0.47
CA SER A 194 15.27 0.08 0.82
C SER A 194 15.47 -0.30 2.29
N TYR A 195 16.03 0.57 3.14
CA TYR A 195 16.26 0.30 4.56
C TYR A 195 14.97 -0.07 5.29
N ARG A 196 15.03 -1.11 6.14
CA ARG A 196 13.93 -1.59 7.00
C ARG A 196 14.47 -1.87 8.41
N PRO A 197 14.06 -1.10 9.44
CA PRO A 197 14.64 -1.22 10.80
C PRO A 197 14.29 -2.54 11.50
N THR A 198 13.18 -3.19 11.11
CA THR A 198 12.65 -4.39 11.77
C THR A 198 13.11 -5.71 11.14
N ILE A 199 13.87 -5.65 10.05
CA ILE A 199 14.40 -6.84 9.38
C ILE A 199 15.83 -7.00 9.88
N GLY A 200 16.13 -8.11 10.57
CA GLY A 200 17.51 -8.39 11.00
C GLY A 200 18.48 -8.32 9.82
N LYS A 201 19.76 -7.99 10.05
CA LYS A 201 20.80 -7.80 9.01
C LYS A 201 20.82 -8.91 7.94
N SER A 202 20.33 -10.12 8.25
CA SER A 202 20.31 -11.31 7.37
C SER A 202 19.14 -11.40 6.38
N GLN A 203 18.17 -10.48 6.37
CA GLN A 203 16.98 -10.56 5.48
C GLN A 203 16.72 -9.31 4.65
N ASN A 204 17.62 -8.32 4.66
CA ASN A 204 17.66 -7.35 3.57
C ASN A 204 18.09 -8.12 2.31
N TYR A 205 17.26 -8.07 1.27
CA TYR A 205 17.42 -8.88 0.05
C TYR A 205 18.80 -8.63 -0.57
N LEU A 206 19.57 -9.70 -0.79
CA LEU A 206 20.91 -9.71 -1.38
C LEU A 206 21.99 -9.08 -0.49
N ASP A 207 23.26 -9.34 -0.80
CA ASP A 207 24.39 -8.62 -0.20
C ASP A 207 24.38 -7.18 -0.71
N VAL A 208 23.44 -6.39 -0.19
CA VAL A 208 23.14 -5.02 -0.64
C VAL A 208 24.37 -4.13 -0.58
N SER A 209 25.34 -4.50 0.26
CA SER A 209 26.64 -3.83 0.37
C SER A 209 27.37 -3.78 -0.98
N VAL A 210 27.34 -4.85 -1.79
CA VAL A 210 28.04 -4.89 -3.08
C VAL A 210 27.39 -3.93 -4.09
N HIS A 211 26.06 -3.89 -4.12
CA HIS A 211 25.34 -2.96 -5.01
C HIS A 211 25.59 -1.50 -4.60
N TYR A 212 25.55 -1.21 -3.31
CA TYR A 212 25.83 0.14 -2.80
C TYR A 212 27.28 0.57 -3.03
N GLN A 213 28.26 -0.31 -2.82
CA GLN A 213 29.66 -0.03 -3.11
C GLN A 213 29.93 0.18 -4.61
N TYR A 214 29.17 -0.49 -5.49
CA TYR A 214 29.25 -0.24 -6.93
C TYR A 214 28.64 1.11 -7.28
N LEU A 215 27.46 1.42 -6.74
CA LEU A 215 26.80 2.71 -6.93
C LEU A 215 27.67 3.86 -6.41
N ASP A 216 28.24 3.73 -5.21
CA ASP A 216 29.13 4.69 -4.58
C ASP A 216 30.32 5.03 -5.49
N ARG A 217 30.99 4.00 -6.03
CA ARG A 217 32.07 4.18 -7.01
C ARG A 217 31.59 4.91 -8.26
N LYS A 218 30.47 4.48 -8.85
CA LYS A 218 29.99 5.07 -10.11
C LYS A 218 29.58 6.52 -9.95
N VAL A 219 28.90 6.87 -8.87
CA VAL A 219 28.53 8.26 -8.57
C VAL A 219 29.78 9.12 -8.37
N ALA A 220 30.77 8.61 -7.63
CA ALA A 220 32.04 9.31 -7.42
C ALA A 220 32.82 9.53 -8.74
N ASP A 221 32.87 8.52 -9.61
CA ASP A 221 33.54 8.60 -10.92
C ASP A 221 32.94 9.70 -11.80
N VAL A 222 31.60 9.83 -11.81
CA VAL A 222 30.89 10.87 -12.58
C VAL A 222 30.81 12.22 -11.86
N ARG A 223 31.37 12.33 -10.65
CA ARG A 223 31.41 13.55 -9.82
C ARG A 223 30.03 14.19 -9.62
N ARG A 224 29.02 13.36 -9.36
CA ARG A 224 27.67 13.82 -9.04
C ARG A 224 27.37 13.66 -7.56
N ASP A 225 26.50 14.51 -7.02
CA ASP A 225 26.01 14.37 -5.66
C ASP A 225 24.93 13.25 -5.61
N LEU A 226 24.94 12.46 -4.53
CA LEU A 226 23.92 11.43 -4.27
C LEU A 226 22.96 11.90 -3.17
N ILE A 227 21.66 11.82 -3.45
CA ILE A 227 20.62 12.09 -2.47
C ILE A 227 19.92 10.76 -2.16
N ILE A 228 20.11 10.24 -0.96
CA ILE A 228 19.40 9.07 -0.48
C ILE A 228 18.07 9.54 0.14
N VAL A 229 16.95 9.15 -0.46
CA VAL A 229 15.61 9.45 0.06
C VAL A 229 15.26 8.39 1.09
N ALA A 230 15.19 8.80 2.35
CA ALA A 230 14.99 7.91 3.48
C ALA A 230 13.60 7.24 3.45
N ASN A 231 13.56 5.98 3.88
CA ASN A 231 12.30 5.27 4.07
C ASN A 231 11.69 5.56 5.46
N THR A 232 12.51 5.92 6.44
CA THR A 232 12.06 6.23 7.80
C THR A 232 11.62 7.68 7.95
N LYS A 233 10.67 7.91 8.87
CA LYS A 233 10.34 9.28 9.31
C LYS A 233 11.45 9.79 10.23
N LYS A 234 11.63 11.11 10.26
CA LYS A 234 12.58 11.80 11.14
C LYS A 234 12.41 11.37 12.60
N SER A 235 13.34 10.53 13.08
CA SER A 235 13.30 9.85 14.38
C SER A 235 14.62 9.12 14.65
N GLU A 236 14.76 8.43 15.78
CA GLU A 236 15.91 7.54 16.06
C GLU A 236 16.17 6.51 14.94
N SER A 237 15.13 6.10 14.20
CA SER A 237 15.26 5.19 13.06
C SER A 237 16.01 5.81 11.87
N GLU A 238 16.01 7.14 11.74
CA GLU A 238 16.75 7.85 10.71
C GLU A 238 18.26 7.76 10.97
N TRP A 239 18.69 7.85 12.22
CA TRP A 239 20.11 7.68 12.59
C TRP A 239 20.58 6.27 12.29
N ALA A 240 19.74 5.27 12.53
CA ALA A 240 20.06 3.89 12.19
C ALA A 240 20.17 3.69 10.67
N GLU A 241 19.32 4.36 9.88
CA GLU A 241 19.37 4.37 8.41
C GLU A 241 20.61 5.11 7.88
N LEU A 242 20.96 6.25 8.48
CA LEU A 242 22.17 7.00 8.17
C LEU A 242 23.42 6.14 8.39
N ASN A 243 23.51 5.51 9.56
CA ASN A 243 24.62 4.63 9.91
C ASN A 243 24.72 3.45 8.94
N TYR A 244 23.58 2.83 8.61
CA TYR A 244 23.51 1.74 7.63
C TYR A 244 24.12 2.12 6.28
N TYR A 245 23.81 3.30 5.75
CA TYR A 245 24.36 3.76 4.47
C TYR A 245 25.80 4.24 4.55
N SER A 246 26.22 4.81 5.69
CA SER A 246 27.61 5.26 5.90
C SER A 246 28.65 4.14 5.81
N GLU A 247 28.26 2.89 6.10
CA GLU A 247 29.13 1.72 5.95
C GLU A 247 29.43 1.39 4.46
N SER A 248 28.56 1.79 3.53
CA SER A 248 28.67 1.43 2.11
C SER A 248 29.02 2.59 1.17
N PHE A 249 28.62 3.81 1.52
CA PHE A 249 28.86 5.02 0.72
C PHE A 249 30.00 5.85 1.31
N VAL A 250 31.24 5.55 0.88
CA VAL A 250 32.47 6.13 1.44
C VAL A 250 33.21 7.04 0.45
N LYS A 251 32.92 6.94 -0.86
CA LYS A 251 33.61 7.70 -1.92
C LYS A 251 32.78 8.85 -2.46
N SER A 252 31.49 8.63 -2.67
CA SER A 252 30.58 9.63 -3.23
C SER A 252 30.26 10.71 -2.19
N LYS A 253 29.99 11.93 -2.66
CA LYS A 253 29.40 12.97 -1.83
C LYS A 253 27.90 12.69 -1.76
N TRP A 254 27.41 12.29 -0.59
CA TRP A 254 26.01 11.92 -0.41
C TRP A 254 25.36 12.60 0.78
N THR A 255 24.03 12.67 0.74
CA THR A 255 23.20 13.15 1.84
C THR A 255 22.00 12.21 2.06
N LEU A 256 21.60 12.02 3.32
CA LEU A 256 20.34 11.38 3.65
C LEU A 256 19.26 12.45 3.76
N SER A 257 18.14 12.24 3.08
CA SER A 257 17.03 13.17 3.09
C SER A 257 15.79 12.51 3.70
N SER A 258 15.39 12.99 4.86
CA SER A 258 14.31 12.45 5.69
C SER A 258 12.95 12.47 5.00
N ARG A 259 12.01 11.63 5.44
CA ARG A 259 10.61 11.79 5.03
C ARG A 259 9.87 12.73 5.99
N ASP A 260 9.79 14.00 5.60
CA ASP A 260 9.16 15.06 6.40
C ASP A 260 7.62 14.99 6.33
N PHE A 261 7.07 14.73 5.15
CA PHE A 261 5.62 14.60 4.90
C PHE A 261 5.32 13.60 3.78
N SER A 262 4.05 13.41 3.42
CA SER A 262 3.61 12.35 2.50
C SER A 262 4.26 12.42 1.11
N SER A 263 4.49 13.62 0.59
CA SER A 263 5.01 13.91 -0.75
C SER A 263 6.47 14.36 -0.79
N SER A 264 7.15 14.48 0.37
CA SER A 264 8.52 15.01 0.43
C SER A 264 9.51 14.17 -0.38
N SER A 265 9.35 12.85 -0.39
CA SER A 265 10.17 11.94 -1.18
C SER A 265 10.10 12.25 -2.68
N TYR A 266 8.89 12.50 -3.20
CA TYR A 266 8.69 12.82 -4.62
C TYR A 266 9.29 14.19 -4.98
N GLN A 267 9.09 15.21 -4.14
CA GLN A 267 9.68 16.54 -4.36
C GLN A 267 11.20 16.50 -4.44
N LYS A 268 11.84 15.68 -3.58
CA LYS A 268 13.30 15.47 -3.59
C LYS A 268 13.76 14.80 -4.88
N LEU A 269 12.99 13.84 -5.38
CA LEU A 269 13.29 13.12 -6.62
C LEU A 269 12.99 13.94 -7.90
N GLN A 270 12.20 15.02 -7.83
CA GLN A 270 11.96 15.88 -9.00
C GLN A 270 13.21 16.63 -9.47
N ASN A 271 14.16 16.86 -8.57
CA ASN A 271 15.34 17.70 -8.82
C ASN A 271 16.60 16.90 -9.21
N VAL A 272 16.51 15.56 -9.26
CA VAL A 272 17.65 14.71 -9.65
C VAL A 272 17.60 14.34 -11.13
N GLU A 273 18.76 14.08 -11.73
CA GLU A 273 18.86 13.67 -13.14
C GLU A 273 18.42 12.22 -13.35
N CYS A 274 18.72 11.37 -12.37
CA CYS A 274 18.47 9.93 -12.40
C CYS A 274 17.95 9.46 -11.05
N VAL A 275 16.94 8.60 -11.08
CA VAL A 275 16.41 7.92 -9.89
C VAL A 275 16.82 6.46 -9.95
N ILE A 276 17.43 5.98 -8.87
CA ILE A 276 17.81 4.59 -8.67
C ILE A 276 16.94 4.02 -7.56
N VAL A 277 16.34 2.87 -7.85
CA VAL A 277 15.50 2.12 -6.93
C VAL A 277 15.85 0.65 -7.02
N GLU A 278 15.86 -0.02 -5.86
CA GLU A 278 16.04 -1.45 -5.77
C GLU A 278 14.69 -2.10 -5.43
N SER A 279 14.28 -2.04 -4.17
CA SER A 279 12.98 -2.57 -3.71
C SER A 279 12.11 -1.53 -3.00
N SER A 280 11.35 -0.77 -3.78
CA SER A 280 10.38 0.20 -3.26
C SER A 280 9.12 0.30 -4.12
N SER A 281 7.99 0.57 -3.47
CA SER A 281 6.71 0.89 -4.13
C SER A 281 6.61 2.36 -4.58
N LEU A 282 7.60 3.18 -4.21
CA LEU A 282 7.76 4.57 -4.61
C LEU A 282 8.40 4.72 -6.00
N GLY A 283 9.27 3.77 -6.36
CA GLY A 283 9.92 3.73 -7.67
C GLY A 283 8.91 3.58 -8.78
#